data_AF-A0AAU0KWS4-F1
#
_entry.id   AF-A0AAU0KWS4-F1
#
_cell.length_a   1.000
_cell.length_b   1.000
_cell.length_c   1.000
_cell.angle_alpha   90.00
_cell.angle_beta   90.00
_cell.angle_gamma   90.00
#
_symmetry.space_group_name_H-M   'P 1'
#
loop_
_entity.id
_entity.type
_entity.pdbx_description
1 polymer ?
#
loop_
_entity_poly.entity_id
_entity_poly.type
_entity_poly.pdbx_seq_one_letter_code
_entity_poly.pdbx_strand_id
1 'polypeptide(L)'
;MEKINIKDLFLFIFYCVCILCFAVVLGYVIAAVIVYFKIGIFNLDWELIIPETARKGSIGGVILGFGIWIKGKLNERKNKNQ
;
A
#
# COMPACT_ATOMS: atom_id res chain seq x y z
N MET A 1 16.66 -24.42 -8.55
CA MET A 1 15.67 -23.32 -8.63
C MET A 1 14.90 -23.35 -7.31
N GLU A 2 15.24 -22.42 -6.43
CA GLU A 2 14.83 -22.37 -5.02
C GLU A 2 13.31 -22.43 -4.83
N LYS A 3 12.83 -23.24 -3.88
CA LYS A 3 11.41 -23.33 -3.52
C LYS A 3 11.00 -22.00 -2.85
N ILE A 4 10.44 -21.07 -3.62
CA ILE A 4 9.88 -19.84 -3.08
C ILE A 4 8.75 -20.21 -2.10
N ASN A 5 9.02 -20.05 -0.81
CA ASN A 5 8.06 -20.32 0.25
C ASN A 5 6.92 -19.30 0.18
N ILE A 6 5.68 -19.76 0.18
CA ILE A 6 4.48 -18.91 0.15
C ILE A 6 4.47 -17.93 1.35
N LYS A 7 5.12 -18.33 2.45
CA LYS A 7 5.34 -17.50 3.64
C LYS A 7 6.20 -16.26 3.35
N ASP A 8 7.27 -16.40 2.59
CA ASP A 8 8.12 -15.27 2.17
C ASP A 8 7.37 -14.31 1.27
N LEU A 9 6.58 -14.82 0.33
CA LEU A 9 5.75 -13.99 -0.53
C LEU A 9 4.77 -13.14 0.31
N PHE A 10 4.09 -13.78 1.27
CA PHE A 10 3.16 -13.09 2.17
C PHE A 10 3.85 -12.04 3.03
N LEU A 11 5.04 -12.34 3.56
CA LEU A 11 5.86 -11.40 4.31
C LEU A 11 6.23 -10.17 3.46
N PHE A 12 6.65 -10.40 2.21
CA PHE A 12 7.02 -9.32 1.28
C PHE A 12 5.83 -8.41 0.93
N ILE A 13 4.66 -9.00 0.74
CA ILE A 13 3.40 -8.29 0.49
C ILE A 13 3.03 -7.43 1.70
N PHE A 14 3.11 -8.01 2.90
CA PHE A 14 2.83 -7.28 4.13
C PHE A 14 3.79 -6.09 4.30
N TYR A 15 5.09 -6.31 4.08
CA TYR A 15 6.10 -5.26 4.14
C TYR A 15 5.84 -4.15 3.11
N CYS A 16 5.44 -4.51 1.89
CA CYS A 16 5.09 -3.57 0.83
C CYS A 16 3.87 -2.71 1.23
N VAL A 17 2.82 -3.32 1.76
CA VAL A 17 1.63 -2.61 2.25
C VAL A 17 1.98 -1.66 3.39
N CYS A 18 2.81 -2.09 4.35
CA CYS A 18 3.28 -1.26 5.44
C CYS A 18 4.10 -0.05 4.95
N ILE A 19 5.05 -0.26 4.03
CA ILE A 19 5.87 0.82 3.46
C ILE A 19 4.99 1.83 2.73
N LEU A 20 4.03 1.37 1.93
CA LEU A 20 3.12 2.26 1.20
C LEU A 20 2.23 3.06 2.16
N CYS A 21 1.70 2.44 3.23
CA CYS A 21 0.99 3.15 4.29
C CYS A 21 1.87 4.22 4.93
N PHE A 22 3.10 3.88 5.30
CA PHE A 22 4.05 4.84 5.88
C PHE A 22 4.36 6.01 4.94
N ALA A 23 4.56 5.74 3.66
CA ALA A 23 4.82 6.77 2.66
C ALA A 23 3.65 7.76 2.50
N VAL A 24 2.42 7.25 2.53
CA VAL A 24 1.20 8.09 2.46
C VAL A 24 1.07 8.96 3.70
N VAL A 25 1.25 8.39 4.90
CA VAL A 25 1.21 9.15 6.16
C VAL A 25 2.30 10.22 6.19
N LEU A 26 3.53 9.88 5.77
CA LEU A 26 4.64 10.83 5.68
C LEU A 26 4.34 11.96 4.71
N GLY A 27 3.83 11.65 3.52
CA GLY A 27 3.43 12.67 2.54
C GLY A 27 2.40 13.64 3.12
N TYR A 28 1.46 13.11 3.92
CA TYR A 28 0.45 13.92 4.59
C TYR A 28 1.01 14.82 5.69
N VAL A 29 1.88 14.28 6.54
CA VAL A 29 2.53 15.05 7.60
C VAL A 29 3.38 16.16 6.99
N ILE A 30 4.13 15.88 5.92
CA ILE A 30 4.93 16.88 5.21
C ILE A 30 4.03 17.98 4.63
N ALA A 31 2.93 17.62 3.96
CA ALA A 31 1.99 18.59 3.43
C ALA A 31 1.38 19.48 4.53
N ALA A 32 0.97 18.88 5.65
CA ALA A 32 0.42 19.61 6.79
C ALA A 32 1.47 20.56 7.41
N VAL A 33 2.73 20.12 7.55
CA VAL A 33 3.83 20.95 8.04
C VAL A 33 4.12 22.12 7.10
N ILE A 34 4.10 21.90 5.78
CA ILE A 34 4.29 22.98 4.78
C ILE A 34 3.17 24.03 4.88
N VAL A 35 1.91 23.58 4.99
CA VAL A 35 0.75 24.49 5.13
C VAL A 35 0.83 25.27 6.44
N TYR A 36 1.21 24.61 7.54
CA TYR A 36 1.43 25.25 8.83
C TYR A 36 2.48 26.35 8.76
N PHE A 37 3.62 26.09 8.12
CA PHE A 37 4.67 27.11 7.96
C PHE A 37 4.25 28.29 7.08
N LYS A 38 3.30 28.09 6.17
CA LYS A 38 2.90 29.11 5.19
C LYS A 38 1.73 29.99 5.66
N ILE A 39 0.79 29.43 6.44
CA ILE A 39 -0.47 30.10 6.83
C ILE A 39 -0.60 30.21 8.36
N GLY A 40 0.20 29.48 9.14
CA GLY A 40 0.12 29.44 10.60
C GLY A 40 -1.09 28.68 11.16
N ILE A 41 -1.93 28.11 10.28
CA ILE A 41 -3.13 27.35 10.63
C ILE A 41 -2.91 25.88 10.28
N PHE A 42 -3.05 25.01 11.28
CA PHE A 42 -2.96 23.57 11.12
C PHE A 42 -4.32 23.00 10.70
N ASN A 43 -4.68 23.15 9.42
CA ASN A 43 -5.94 22.63 8.90
C ASN A 43 -5.80 21.16 8.48
N LEU A 44 -5.73 20.26 9.47
CA LEU A 44 -5.86 18.81 9.26
C LEU A 44 -7.34 18.45 9.10
N ASP A 45 -7.87 18.68 7.91
CA ASP A 45 -9.27 18.42 7.56
C ASP A 45 -9.52 16.93 7.29
N TRP A 46 -9.37 16.09 8.33
CA TRP A 46 -9.45 14.63 8.21
C TRP A 46 -10.74 14.15 7.51
N GLU A 47 -11.82 14.92 7.62
CA GLU A 47 -13.13 14.60 7.06
C GLU A 47 -13.16 14.61 5.51
N LEU A 48 -12.43 15.53 4.87
CA LEU A 48 -12.30 15.56 3.41
C LEU A 48 -11.18 14.62 2.91
N ILE A 49 -10.16 14.45 3.73
CA ILE A 49 -8.91 13.78 3.36
C ILE A 49 -9.05 12.27 3.37
N ILE A 50 -9.66 11.71 4.41
CA ILE A 50 -9.87 10.26 4.56
C ILE A 50 -10.62 9.68 3.36
N PRO A 51 -11.76 10.23 2.88
CA PRO A 51 -12.47 9.65 1.75
C PRO A 51 -11.69 9.78 0.43
N GLU A 52 -11.02 10.91 0.17
CA GLU A 52 -10.21 11.09 -1.04
C GLU A 52 -9.00 10.15 -1.08
N THR A 53 -8.33 9.98 0.06
CA THR A 53 -7.15 9.11 0.18
C THR A 53 -7.56 7.64 0.18
N ALA A 54 -8.69 7.28 0.81
CA ALA A 54 -9.24 5.94 0.77
C ALA A 54 -9.69 5.54 -0.64
N ARG A 55 -10.27 6.48 -1.42
CA ARG A 55 -10.66 6.24 -2.81
C ARG A 55 -9.44 6.04 -3.73
N LYS A 56 -8.39 6.86 -3.58
CA LYS A 56 -7.16 6.69 -4.36
C LYS A 56 -6.36 5.45 -3.93
N GLY A 57 -6.30 5.22 -2.63
CA GLY A 57 -5.64 4.07 -2.02
C GLY A 57 -6.33 2.75 -2.33
N SER A 58 -7.67 2.71 -2.42
CA SER A 58 -8.41 1.49 -2.76
C SER A 58 -8.14 1.06 -4.20
N ILE A 59 -8.08 1.99 -5.15
CA ILE A 59 -7.75 1.67 -6.55
C ILE A 59 -6.34 1.07 -6.64
N GLY A 60 -5.36 1.69 -5.97
CA GLY A 60 -3.99 1.16 -5.90
C GLY A 60 -3.92 -0.21 -5.21
N GLY A 61 -4.64 -0.37 -4.10
CA GLY A 61 -4.69 -1.60 -3.32
C GLY A 61 -5.36 -2.76 -4.07
N VAL A 62 -6.42 -2.49 -4.83
CA VAL A 62 -7.09 -3.49 -5.67
C VAL A 62 -6.17 -3.98 -6.78
N ILE A 63 -5.48 -3.08 -7.48
CA ILE A 63 -4.55 -3.45 -8.57
C ILE A 63 -3.39 -4.30 -8.01
N LEU A 64 -2.79 -3.87 -6.90
CA LEU A 64 -1.69 -4.60 -6.26
C LEU A 64 -2.15 -5.96 -5.70
N GLY A 65 -3.29 -5.99 -5.01
CA GLY A 65 -3.91 -7.22 -4.51
C GLY A 65 -4.23 -8.21 -5.63
N PHE A 66 -4.71 -7.72 -6.78
CA PHE A 66 -4.97 -8.54 -7.96
C PHE A 66 -3.69 -9.10 -8.58
N GLY A 67 -2.63 -8.29 -8.69
CA GLY A 67 -1.32 -8.73 -9.18
C GLY A 67 -0.68 -9.80 -8.28
N ILE A 68 -0.85 -9.65 -6.97
CA ILE A 68 -0.43 -10.63 -5.96
C ILE A 68 -1.23 -11.93 -6.10
N TRP A 69 -2.56 -11.84 -6.23
CA TRP A 69 -3.43 -13.00 -6.39
C TRP A 69 -3.07 -13.81 -7.64
N ILE A 70 -2.79 -13.14 -8.76
CA ILE A 70 -2.32 -13.79 -9.98
C ILE A 70 -0.98 -14.49 -9.75
N LYS A 71 0.01 -13.83 -9.13
CA LYS A 71 1.32 -14.45 -8.83
C LYS A 71 1.18 -15.68 -7.93
N GLY A 72 0.34 -15.60 -6.89
CA GLY A 72 0.06 -16.73 -6.01
C GLY A 72 -0.54 -17.91 -6.78
N LYS A 73 -1.57 -17.65 -7.57
CA LYS A 73 -2.26 -18.67 -8.39
C LYS A 73 -1.34 -19.31 -9.43
N LEU A 74 -0.44 -18.53 -10.04
CA LEU A 74 0.55 -19.01 -11.00
C LEU A 74 1.59 -19.91 -10.33
N ASN A 75 2.01 -19.57 -9.11
CA ASN A 75 2.95 -20.37 -8.32
C ASN A 75 2.33 -21.70 -7.88
N GLU A 76 1.06 -21.71 -7.46
CA GLU A 76 0.32 -22.95 -7.15
C GLU A 76 0.16 -23.86 -8.38
N ARG A 77 -0.13 -23.30 -9.56
CA ARG A 77 -0.24 -24.07 -10.81
C ARG A 77 1.09 -24.67 -11.25
N LYS A 78 2.19 -23.93 -11.10
CA LYS A 78 3.53 -24.41 -11.42
C LYS A 78 3.95 -25.57 -10.50
N ASN A 79 3.48 -25.58 -9.25
CA ASN A 79 3.78 -26.63 -8.27
C ASN A 79 2.85 -27.86 -8.38
N LYS A 80 1.69 -27.74 -9.03
CA LYS A 80 0.78 -28.86 -9.34
C LYS A 80 1.15 -29.65 -10.60
N ASN A 81 1.94 -29.06 -11.49
CA ASN A 81 2.40 -29.67 -12.74
C ASN A 81 3.85 -30.19 -12.66
N GLN A 82 4.40 -30.28 -11.44
CA GLN A 82 5.64 -30.97 -11.09
C GLN A 82 5.28 -32.18 -10.21
#